data_AF-A0A422ZT94-F1
#
_entry.id   AF-A0A422ZT94-F1
#
_cell.length_a   1.000
_cell.length_b   1.000
_cell.length_c   1.000
_cell.angle_alpha   90.00
_cell.angle_beta   90.00
_cell.angle_gamma   90.00
#
_symmetry.space_group_name_H-M   'P 1'
#
loop_
_entity.id
_entity.type
_entity.pdbx_description
1 polymer ?
#
loop_
_entity_poly.entity_id
_entity_poly.type
_entity_poly.pdbx_seq_one_letter_code
_entity_poly.pdbx_strand_id
1 'polypeptide(L)'
;MNSIHKLNKNQSWKAKAALILNDMEVKSAKFVDIDLFCVAISLPKSTMRQEDGDIIIHDVYLNDKHLMAISTGNTHLITRMS
;
A
#
# COMPACT_ATOMS: atom_id res chain seq x y z
N MET A 1 -3.78 31.42 -6.30
CA MET A 1 -3.68 30.03 -6.80
C MET A 1 -2.25 29.56 -6.66
N ASN A 2 -2.07 28.25 -6.41
CA ASN A 2 -0.84 27.48 -6.19
C ASN A 2 -0.36 27.36 -4.74
N SER A 3 -1.07 26.52 -3.99
CA SER A 3 -0.55 25.93 -2.75
C SER A 3 -0.87 24.45 -2.71
N ILE A 4 -0.35 23.67 -3.67
CA ILE A 4 -0.27 22.22 -3.48
C ILE A 4 1.02 21.71 -4.14
N HIS A 5 1.75 20.86 -3.42
CA HIS A 5 2.85 20.01 -3.87
C HIS A 5 4.25 20.63 -4.02
N LYS A 6 4.83 21.11 -2.92
CA LYS A 6 6.23 20.75 -2.61
C LYS A 6 6.19 19.64 -1.58
N LEU A 7 5.90 18.42 -2.03
CA LEU A 7 6.11 17.22 -1.23
C LEU A 7 7.59 17.17 -0.86
N ASN A 8 7.82 17.30 0.44
CA ASN A 8 9.12 17.36 1.06
C ASN A 8 9.88 16.07 0.72
N LYS A 9 11.04 16.16 0.05
CA LYS A 9 11.88 15.01 -0.36
C LYS A 9 12.42 14.18 0.83
N ASN A 10 12.03 14.51 2.06
CA ASN A 10 12.46 13.91 3.32
C ASN A 10 11.33 13.21 4.11
N GLN A 11 10.17 12.93 3.50
CA GLN A 11 9.19 12.06 4.15
C GLN A 11 9.72 10.63 4.19
N SER A 12 9.82 10.05 5.41
CA SER A 12 10.12 8.63 5.58
C SER A 12 9.13 7.79 4.79
N TRP A 13 9.54 6.64 4.27
CA TRP A 13 8.66 5.73 3.51
C TRP A 13 7.39 5.36 4.29
N LYS A 14 7.48 5.30 5.63
CA LYS A 14 6.34 5.16 6.54
C LYS A 14 5.35 6.33 6.45
N ALA A 15 5.82 7.57 6.32
CA ALA A 15 4.96 8.73 6.14
C ALA A 15 4.26 8.72 4.77
N LYS A 16 4.94 8.28 3.71
CA LYS A 16 4.32 8.07 2.39
C LYS A 16 3.25 6.98 2.44
N ALA A 17 3.55 5.84 3.06
CA ALA A 17 2.57 4.78 3.28
C ALA A 17 1.36 5.28 4.09
N ALA A 18 1.59 6.06 5.16
CA ALA A 18 0.51 6.65 5.95
C ALA A 18 -0.38 7.63 5.15
N LEU A 19 0.20 8.40 4.23
CA LEU A 19 -0.58 9.27 3.34
C LEU A 19 -1.46 8.45 2.39
N ILE A 20 -0.92 7.40 1.78
CA ILE A 20 -1.71 6.48 0.93
C ILE A 20 -2.87 5.89 1.72
N LEU A 21 -2.63 5.51 2.99
CA LEU A 21 -3.69 4.97 3.85
C LEU A 21 -4.73 5.99 4.29
N ASN A 22 -4.37 7.27 4.46
CA ASN A 22 -5.33 8.31 4.84
C ASN A 22 -6.38 8.57 3.77
N ASP A 23 -6.01 8.40 2.50
CA ASP A 23 -6.93 8.56 1.37
C ASP A 23 -7.76 7.29 1.11
N MET A 24 -7.59 6.25 1.94
CA MET A 24 -8.25 4.95 1.83
C MET A 24 -9.12 4.66 3.05
N GLU A 25 -10.30 4.05 2.85
CA GLU A 25 -11.15 3.57 3.95
C GLU A 25 -10.58 2.29 4.59
N VAL A 26 -9.47 2.44 5.30
CA VAL A 26 -8.72 1.35 5.92
C VAL A 26 -9.32 0.97 7.26
N LYS A 27 -9.68 -0.32 7.42
CA LYS A 27 -10.11 -0.87 8.73
C LYS A 27 -8.93 -1.21 9.65
N SER A 28 -7.81 -1.64 9.08
CA SER A 28 -6.61 -2.03 9.83
C SER A 28 -5.42 -2.21 8.90
N ALA A 29 -4.23 -1.79 9.33
CA ALA A 29 -2.99 -1.91 8.58
C ALA A 29 -1.90 -2.63 9.39
N LYS A 30 -1.15 -3.52 8.76
CA LYS A 30 -0.01 -4.24 9.35
C LYS A 30 1.22 -4.12 8.45
N PHE A 31 2.35 -3.68 9.01
CA PHE A 31 3.65 -3.73 8.32
C PHE A 31 4.14 -5.18 8.26
N VAL A 32 4.70 -5.54 7.11
CA VAL A 32 5.16 -6.90 6.80
C VAL A 32 6.54 -6.86 6.16
N ASP A 33 7.24 -7.98 6.17
CA ASP A 33 8.46 -8.16 5.38
C ASP A 33 8.14 -8.32 3.88
N ILE A 34 9.20 -8.28 3.06
CA ILE A 34 9.08 -8.39 1.60
C ILE A 34 8.58 -9.78 1.18
N ASP A 35 8.93 -10.84 1.91
CA ASP A 35 8.53 -12.20 1.59
C ASP A 35 7.01 -12.36 1.74
N LEU A 36 6.44 -11.87 2.84
CA LEU A 36 5.01 -11.92 3.10
C LEU A 36 4.24 -11.00 2.13
N PHE A 37 4.83 -9.87 1.72
CA PHE A 37 4.28 -9.04 0.64
C PHE A 37 4.22 -9.81 -0.68
N CYS A 38 5.33 -10.45 -1.09
CA CYS A 38 5.42 -11.28 -2.30
C CYS A 38 4.40 -12.43 -2.28
N VAL A 39 4.24 -13.10 -1.13
CA VAL A 39 3.22 -14.14 -0.94
C VAL A 39 1.81 -13.58 -1.14
N ALA A 40 1.49 -12.41 -0.55
CA ALA A 40 0.18 -11.81 -0.68
C ALA A 40 -0.17 -11.46 -2.14
N ILE A 41 0.78 -10.90 -2.88
CA ILE A 41 0.55 -10.53 -4.30
C ILE A 41 0.57 -11.73 -5.25
N SER A 42 1.07 -12.88 -4.82
CA SER A 42 1.06 -14.13 -5.59
C SER A 42 -0.25 -14.93 -5.46
N LEU A 43 -1.20 -14.45 -4.63
CA LEU A 43 -2.48 -15.12 -4.47
C LEU A 43 -3.30 -15.08 -5.77
N PRO A 44 -4.09 -16.14 -6.10
CA PRO A 44 -4.76 -16.26 -7.40
C PRO A 44 -5.72 -15.12 -7.78
N LYS A 45 -6.21 -14.36 -6.79
CA LYS A 45 -7.10 -13.20 -6.99
C LYS A 45 -6.41 -11.88 -6.68
N SER A 46 -5.08 -11.85 -6.70
CA SER A 46 -4.31 -10.61 -6.58
C SER A 46 -4.28 -9.90 -7.93
N THR A 47 -4.58 -8.60 -7.93
CA THR A 47 -4.50 -7.74 -9.12
C THR A 47 -3.76 -6.46 -8.81
N MET A 48 -2.82 -6.08 -9.68
CA MET A 48 -2.13 -4.81 -9.55
C MET A 48 -3.10 -3.66 -9.77
N ARG A 49 -3.22 -2.76 -8.79
CA ARG A 49 -4.06 -1.57 -8.84
C ARG A 49 -3.28 -0.36 -9.33
N GLN A 50 -2.07 -0.17 -8.82
CA GLN A 50 -1.23 0.98 -9.15
C GLN A 50 0.25 0.62 -9.05
N GLU A 51 1.03 1.17 -9.97
CA GLU A 51 2.49 1.16 -9.95
C GLU A 51 2.97 2.56 -10.38
N ASP A 52 3.64 3.27 -9.47
CA ASP A 52 4.19 4.61 -9.73
C ASP A 52 5.52 4.78 -9.00
N GLY A 53 6.61 4.67 -9.77
CA GLY A 53 7.98 4.73 -9.25
C GLY A 53 8.22 3.69 -8.16
N ASP A 54 8.40 4.15 -6.92
CA ASP A 54 8.68 3.29 -5.76
C ASP A 54 7.41 2.75 -5.07
N ILE A 55 6.21 3.08 -5.58
CA ILE A 55 4.93 2.69 -4.98
C ILE A 55 4.29 1.59 -5.83
N ILE A 56 3.98 0.46 -5.19
CA ILE A 56 3.26 -0.66 -5.81
C ILE A 56 2.06 -0.99 -4.92
N ILE A 57 0.88 -1.09 -5.50
CA ILE A 57 -0.37 -1.38 -4.79
C ILE A 57 -1.09 -2.52 -5.50
N HIS A 58 -1.44 -3.57 -4.76
CA HIS A 58 -2.24 -4.69 -5.22
C HIS A 58 -3.54 -4.79 -4.42
N ASP A 59 -4.62 -5.09 -5.13
CA ASP A 59 -5.82 -5.65 -4.54
C ASP A 59 -5.65 -7.14 -4.35
N VAL A 60 -5.96 -7.65 -3.16
CA VAL A 60 -5.80 -9.06 -2.80
C VAL A 60 -7.10 -9.55 -2.19
N TYR A 61 -7.72 -10.57 -2.81
CA TYR A 61 -8.94 -11.18 -2.30
C TYR A 61 -8.67 -12.55 -1.68
N LEU A 62 -8.97 -12.70 -0.38
CA LEU A 62 -8.79 -13.95 0.36
C LEU A 62 -10.04 -14.24 1.21
N ASN A 63 -10.72 -15.36 0.95
CA ASN A 63 -11.91 -15.80 1.71
C ASN A 63 -12.94 -14.67 1.88
N ASP A 64 -13.35 -14.07 0.75
CA ASP A 64 -14.29 -12.94 0.65
C ASP A 64 -13.84 -11.63 1.31
N LYS A 65 -12.61 -11.58 1.83
CA LYS A 65 -12.02 -10.34 2.37
C LYS A 65 -11.23 -9.64 1.27
N HIS A 66 -11.47 -8.34 1.14
CA HIS A 66 -10.66 -7.45 0.34
C HIS A 66 -9.52 -6.88 1.19
N LEU A 67 -8.31 -7.22 0.80
CA LEU A 67 -7.07 -6.67 1.34
C LEU A 67 -6.40 -5.83 0.27
N MET A 68 -5.54 -4.91 0.70
CA MET A 68 -4.59 -4.25 -0.17
C MET A 68 -3.17 -4.49 0.32
N ALA A 69 -2.29 -4.90 -0.59
CA ALA A 69 -0.87 -5.00 -0.34
C ALA A 69 -0.18 -3.77 -0.95
N ILE A 70 0.56 -3.02 -0.15
CA ILE A 70 1.21 -1.77 -0.55
C ILE A 70 2.72 -1.91 -0.28
N SER A 71 3.53 -1.68 -1.31
CA SER A 71 4.98 -1.55 -1.20
C SER A 71 5.37 -0.11 -1.52
N THR A 72 6.21 0.48 -0.66
CA THR A 72 6.78 1.82 -0.87
C THR A 72 8.28 1.78 -0.55
N GLY A 73 9.11 1.65 -1.57
CA GLY A 73 10.55 1.41 -1.40
C GLY A 73 10.81 0.14 -0.57
N ASN A 74 11.39 0.30 0.63
CA ASN A 74 11.70 -0.81 1.55
C ASN A 74 10.63 -1.05 2.63
N THR A 75 9.46 -0.41 2.51
CA THR A 75 8.37 -0.53 3.47
C THR A 75 7.20 -1.24 2.81
N HIS A 76 6.82 -2.39 3.36
CA HIS A 76 5.70 -3.20 2.87
C HIS A 76 4.59 -3.28 3.92
N LEU A 77 3.35 -3.28 3.44
CA LEU A 77 2.16 -3.19 4.26
C LEU A 77 1.06 -4.06 3.65
N ILE A 78 0.29 -4.73 4.52
CA ILE A 78 -1.00 -5.31 4.15
C ILE A 78 -2.07 -4.61 4.97
N THR A 79 -3.11 -4.14 4.31
CA THR A 79 -4.25 -3.46 4.92
C THR A 79 -5.56 -4.15 4.56
N ARG A 80 -6.55 -4.08 5.46
CA ARG A 80 -7.92 -4.57 5.21
C ARG A 80 -8.80 -3.38 4.86
N MET A 81 -9.51 -3.49 3.75
CA MET A 81 -10.45 -2.46 3.27
C MET A 81 -11.81 -2.58 3.97
N SER A 82 -12.57 -1.48 3.99
CA SER A 82 -13.93 -1.40 4.54
C SER A 82 -14.93 -2.25 3.77
#